data_AF-A0A968L8J8-F1
#
_entry.id   AF-A0A968L8J8-F1
#
_cell.length_a   1.000
_cell.length_b   1.000
_cell.length_c   1.000
_cell.angle_alpha   90.00
_cell.angle_beta   90.00
_cell.angle_gamma   90.00
#
_symmetry.space_group_name_H-M   'P 1'
#
loop_
_entity.id
_entity.type
_entity.pdbx_description
1 polymer ?
#
loop_
_entity_poly.entity_id
_entity_poly.type
_entity_poly.pdbx_seq_one_letter_code
_entity_poly.pdbx_strand_id
1 'polypeptide(L)'
;MIAIDTNILVRYAVKDDRRQTVKATDFLKNNQCRILKTVLLELVWVLSSTSGYGLDRRITAERIRHVCGLPTVSVEDPAGVAQALVLYEQGMDFGDALHLTSSNLLTGFATFDRRLAQKAVQLIPEQPVTLL
;
A
#
# COMPACT_ATOMS: atom_id res chain seq x y z
N MET A 1 3.00 14.69 15.08
CA MET A 1 2.62 13.78 13.97
C MET A 1 2.31 12.42 14.58
N ILE A 2 1.18 11.80 14.21
CA ILE A 2 0.67 10.57 14.85
C ILE A 2 0.69 9.42 13.83
N ALA A 3 1.27 8.27 14.18
CA ALA A 3 1.18 7.08 13.34
C ALA A 3 -0.23 6.50 13.40
N ILE A 4 -0.78 6.11 12.25
CA ILE A 4 -2.15 5.57 12.14
C ILE A 4 -2.10 4.07 11.91
N ASP A 5 -2.99 3.36 12.60
CA ASP A 5 -3.16 1.92 12.50
C ASP A 5 -4.15 1.54 11.37
N THR A 6 -4.02 0.32 10.87
CA THR A 6 -4.82 -0.22 9.76
C THR A 6 -6.31 -0.16 10.05
N ASN A 7 -6.73 -0.47 11.28
CA ASN A 7 -8.15 -0.49 11.67
C ASN A 7 -8.82 0.89 11.49
N ILE A 8 -8.14 2.01 11.80
CA ILE A 8 -8.68 3.36 11.60
C ILE A 8 -8.88 3.62 10.10
N LEU A 9 -7.89 3.24 9.29
CA LEU A 9 -7.93 3.43 7.85
C LEU A 9 -9.01 2.58 7.18
N VAL A 10 -9.23 1.35 7.64
CA VAL A 10 -10.34 0.48 7.18
C VAL A 10 -11.69 1.16 7.42
N ARG A 11 -11.93 1.67 8.64
CA ARG A 11 -13.20 2.33 8.99
C ARG A 11 -13.45 3.59 8.19
N TYR A 12 -12.39 4.31 7.83
CA TYR A 12 -12.47 5.46 6.95
C TYR A 12 -12.73 5.07 5.48
N ALA A 13 -12.01 4.06 4.97
CA ALA A 13 -12.04 3.68 3.55
C ALA A 13 -13.31 2.91 3.16
N VAL A 14 -13.79 2.01 4.02
CA VAL A 14 -14.90 1.10 3.70
C VAL A 14 -16.24 1.57 4.25
N LYS A 15 -16.23 2.29 5.38
CA LYS A 15 -17.44 2.83 6.04
C LYS A 15 -18.45 1.76 6.50
N ASP A 16 -17.95 0.63 6.97
CA ASP A 16 -18.76 -0.52 7.40
C ASP A 16 -19.29 -0.43 8.86
N ASP A 17 -18.64 0.35 9.72
CA ASP A 17 -19.15 0.73 11.05
C ASP A 17 -19.36 2.24 11.12
N ARG A 18 -20.62 2.68 11.09
CA ARG A 18 -21.00 4.10 11.10
C ARG A 18 -20.39 4.89 12.26
N ARG A 19 -20.32 4.32 13.47
CA ARG A 19 -19.80 5.04 14.65
C ARG A 19 -18.29 5.19 14.55
N GLN A 20 -17.59 4.14 14.15
CA GLN A 20 -16.14 4.20 13.97
C GLN A 20 -15.73 5.04 12.76
N THR A 21 -16.51 5.04 11.68
CA THR A 21 -16.26 5.89 10.51
C THR A 21 -16.29 7.37 10.86
N VAL A 22 -17.26 7.83 11.65
CA VAL A 22 -17.32 9.22 12.11
C VAL A 22 -16.06 9.55 12.91
N LYS A 23 -15.70 8.71 13.89
CA LYS A 23 -14.50 8.90 14.71
C LYS A 23 -13.21 8.91 13.88
N ALA A 24 -13.04 7.97 12.95
CA ALA A 24 -11.86 7.88 12.09
C ALA A 24 -11.77 9.09 11.15
N THR A 25 -12.88 9.51 10.57
CA THR A 25 -12.95 10.69 9.68
C THR A 25 -12.57 11.97 10.44
N ASP A 26 -13.17 12.17 11.62
CA ASP A 26 -12.86 13.34 12.45
C ASP A 26 -11.42 13.32 12.94
N PHE A 27 -10.89 12.15 13.31
CA PHE A 27 -9.51 12.02 13.75
C PHE A 27 -8.53 12.37 12.64
N LEU A 28 -8.69 11.78 11.44
CA LEU A 28 -7.84 12.05 10.29
C LEU A 28 -7.93 13.52 9.88
N LYS A 29 -9.13 14.12 9.89
CA LYS A 29 -9.33 15.52 9.51
C LYS A 29 -8.64 16.53 10.45
N ASN A 30 -8.55 16.22 11.74
CA ASN A 30 -8.11 17.18 12.76
C ASN A 30 -6.68 16.95 13.27
N ASN A 31 -5.98 15.90 12.82
CA ASN A 31 -4.65 15.55 13.31
C ASN A 31 -3.67 15.33 12.16
N GLN A 32 -2.42 15.79 12.34
CA GLN A 32 -1.32 15.49 11.42
C GLN A 32 -0.87 14.03 11.59
N CYS A 33 -1.12 13.22 10.58
CA CYS A 33 -1.00 11.77 10.60
C CYS A 33 0.13 11.28 9.69
N ARG A 34 0.69 10.11 10.02
CA ARG A 34 1.65 9.39 9.16
C ARG A 34 1.23 7.94 9.01
N ILE A 35 1.19 7.47 7.76
CA ILE A 35 0.95 6.07 7.43
C ILE A 35 2.29 5.40 7.13
N LEU A 36 2.55 4.28 7.79
CA LEU A 36 3.75 3.47 7.59
C LEU A 36 3.55 2.48 6.43
N LYS A 37 4.64 2.02 5.81
CA LYS A 37 4.57 1.03 4.71
C LYS A 37 3.88 -0.26 5.14
N THR A 38 4.15 -0.72 6.36
CA THR A 38 3.55 -1.92 6.94
C THR A 38 2.04 -1.79 7.14
N VAL A 39 1.57 -0.59 7.52
CA VAL A 39 0.14 -0.28 7.64
C VAL A 39 -0.54 -0.28 6.28
N LEU A 40 0.12 0.25 5.23
CA LEU A 40 -0.40 0.16 3.87
C LEU A 40 -0.45 -1.28 3.37
N LEU A 41 0.57 -2.08 3.67
CA LEU A 41 0.62 -3.50 3.31
C LEU A 41 -0.57 -4.25 3.90
N GLU A 42 -0.82 -4.07 5.20
CA GLU A 42 -1.96 -4.69 5.87
C GLU A 42 -3.30 -4.15 5.33
N LEU A 43 -3.41 -2.83 5.10
CA LEU A 43 -4.63 -2.24 4.54
C LEU A 43 -4.96 -2.80 3.16
N VAL A 44 -3.97 -2.92 2.27
CA VAL A 44 -4.18 -3.54 0.94
C VAL A 44 -4.62 -4.99 1.08
N TRP A 45 -4.01 -5.75 1.99
CA TRP A 45 -4.43 -7.12 2.26
C TRP A 45 -5.89 -7.18 2.75
N VAL A 46 -6.28 -6.37 3.74
CA VAL A 46 -7.66 -6.33 4.26
C VAL A 46 -8.67 -5.96 3.17
N LEU A 47 -8.34 -4.99 2.33
CA LEU A 47 -9.25 -4.53 1.27
C LEU A 47 -9.40 -5.54 0.13
N SER A 48 -8.30 -6.16 -0.31
CA SER A 48 -8.29 -6.99 -1.53
C SER A 48 -8.47 -8.49 -1.29
N SER A 49 -8.14 -8.99 -0.09
CA SER A 49 -8.27 -10.41 0.25
C SER A 49 -9.74 -10.85 0.28
N THR A 50 -10.01 -12.08 -0.17
CA THR A 50 -11.34 -12.72 -0.07
C THR A 50 -11.76 -12.96 1.37
N SER A 51 -10.81 -13.04 2.31
CA SER A 51 -11.09 -13.13 3.75
C SER A 51 -11.35 -11.76 4.40
N GLY A 52 -11.14 -10.67 3.65
CA GLY A 52 -11.46 -9.30 4.04
C GLY A 52 -12.65 -8.78 3.24
N TYR A 53 -12.45 -7.68 2.49
CA TYR A 53 -13.53 -7.08 1.69
C TYR A 53 -13.58 -7.54 0.23
N GLY A 54 -12.58 -8.29 -0.25
CA GLY A 54 -12.56 -8.84 -1.62
C GLY A 54 -12.70 -7.79 -2.72
N LEU A 55 -12.24 -6.55 -2.48
CA LEU A 55 -12.30 -5.48 -3.46
C LEU A 55 -11.35 -5.78 -4.61
N ASP A 56 -11.74 -5.39 -5.82
CA ASP A 56 -10.82 -5.48 -6.95
C ASP A 56 -9.60 -4.57 -6.73
N ARG A 57 -8.52 -4.93 -7.40
CA ARG A 57 -7.21 -4.28 -7.30
C ARG A 57 -7.26 -2.79 -7.64
N ARG A 58 -8.05 -2.39 -8.64
CA ARG A 58 -8.17 -0.98 -9.05
C ARG A 58 -8.93 -0.19 -7.99
N ILE A 59 -10.06 -0.71 -7.50
CA ILE A 59 -10.80 -0.08 -6.38
C ILE A 59 -9.91 -0.01 -5.13
N THR A 60 -9.15 -1.06 -4.83
CA THR A 60 -8.21 -1.07 -3.70
C THR A 60 -7.18 0.04 -3.86
N ALA A 61 -6.51 0.14 -5.01
CA ALA A 61 -5.52 1.18 -5.27
C ALA A 61 -6.13 2.60 -5.20
N GLU A 62 -7.34 2.80 -5.73
CA GLU A 62 -8.07 4.07 -5.62
C GLU A 62 -8.35 4.46 -4.16
N ARG A 63 -8.75 3.50 -3.31
CA ARG A 63 -8.97 3.74 -1.87
C ARG A 63 -7.68 4.10 -1.16
N ILE A 64 -6.57 3.41 -1.45
CA ILE A 64 -5.26 3.74 -0.88
C ILE A 64 -4.84 5.15 -1.30
N ARG A 65 -4.94 5.49 -2.60
CA ARG A 65 -4.60 6.84 -3.08
C ARG A 65 -5.43 7.92 -2.40
N HIS A 66 -6.73 7.68 -2.23
CA HIS A 66 -7.62 8.62 -1.53
C HIS A 66 -7.17 8.86 -0.09
N VAL A 67 -6.83 7.81 0.64
CA VAL A 67 -6.32 7.91 2.03
C VAL A 67 -4.98 8.64 2.07
N CYS A 68 -4.04 8.28 1.20
CA CYS A 68 -2.73 8.91 1.11
C CYS A 68 -2.77 10.38 0.67
N GLY A 69 -3.82 10.78 -0.05
CA GLY A 69 -4.02 12.15 -0.56
C GLY A 69 -4.74 13.10 0.40
N LEU A 70 -5.06 12.67 1.63
CA LEU A 70 -5.72 13.55 2.59
C LEU A 70 -4.77 14.67 3.04
N PRO A 71 -5.25 15.93 3.17
CA PRO A 71 -4.38 17.08 3.48
C PRO A 71 -3.57 16.98 4.78
N THR A 72 -4.04 16.17 5.72
CA THR A 72 -3.47 15.95 7.05
C THR A 72 -2.70 14.63 7.16
N VAL A 73 -2.57 13.88 6.06
CA VAL A 73 -1.91 12.58 6.02
C VAL A 73 -0.63 12.69 5.22
N SER A 74 0.46 12.22 5.83
CA SER A 74 1.72 11.94 5.15
C SER A 74 1.96 10.43 5.08
N VAL A 75 2.77 9.99 4.13
CA VAL A 75 3.10 8.58 3.94
C VAL A 75 4.60 8.37 4.08
N GLU A 76 4.98 7.21 4.62
CA GLU A 76 6.36 6.73 4.59
C GLU A 76 6.79 6.42 3.15
N ASP A 77 7.88 7.06 2.71
CA ASP A 77 8.40 6.96 1.33
C ASP A 77 7.30 7.15 0.26
N PRO A 78 6.80 8.38 0.08
CA PRO A 78 5.69 8.64 -0.84
C PRO A 78 5.98 8.21 -2.28
N ALA A 79 7.23 8.36 -2.74
CA ALA A 79 7.63 7.96 -4.08
C ALA A 79 7.59 6.44 -4.26
N GLY A 80 8.21 5.70 -3.33
CA GLY A 80 8.20 4.24 -3.35
C GLY A 80 6.80 3.63 -3.21
N VAL A 81 5.93 4.25 -2.40
CA VAL A 81 4.51 3.84 -2.27
C VAL A 81 3.73 4.13 -3.55
N ALA A 82 3.92 5.31 -4.16
CA ALA A 82 3.24 5.65 -5.41
C ALA A 82 3.62 4.67 -6.53
N GLN A 83 4.90 4.34 -6.66
CA GLN A 83 5.36 3.33 -7.63
C GLN A 83 4.81 1.94 -7.30
N ALA A 84 4.78 1.55 -6.01
CA ALA A 84 4.24 0.26 -5.61
C ALA A 84 2.75 0.11 -5.96
N LEU A 85 1.95 1.18 -5.83
CA LEU A 85 0.54 1.18 -6.25
C LEU A 85 0.38 1.00 -7.76
N VAL A 86 1.28 1.58 -8.59
CA VAL A 86 1.28 1.38 -10.04
C VAL A 86 1.59 -0.08 -10.38
N LEU A 87 2.63 -0.66 -9.79
CA LEU A 87 3.01 -2.06 -10.00
C LEU A 87 1.91 -3.02 -9.55
N TYR A 88 1.28 -2.73 -8.41
CA TYR A 88 0.14 -3.49 -7.91
C TYR A 88 -0.98 -3.53 -8.93
N GLU A 89 -1.45 -2.37 -9.42
CA GLU A 89 -2.49 -2.28 -10.45
C GLU A 89 -2.16 -3.06 -11.72
N GLN A 90 -0.90 -3.07 -12.13
CA GLN A 90 -0.43 -3.75 -13.34
C GLN A 90 -0.34 -5.28 -13.19
N GLY A 91 -0.46 -5.84 -11.99
CA GLY A 91 -0.37 -7.28 -11.85
C GLY A 91 0.32 -7.77 -10.61
N MET A 92 1.24 -6.98 -10.05
CA MET A 92 2.15 -7.39 -8.99
C MET A 92 1.41 -7.57 -7.66
N ASP A 93 1.93 -8.43 -6.78
CA ASP A 93 1.51 -8.39 -5.38
C ASP A 93 1.98 -7.08 -4.74
N PHE A 94 1.21 -6.50 -3.82
CA PHE A 94 1.58 -5.20 -3.23
C PHE A 94 2.80 -5.32 -2.31
N GLY A 95 2.98 -6.45 -1.63
CA GLY A 95 4.18 -6.74 -0.84
C GLY A 95 5.42 -6.81 -1.72
N ASP A 96 5.36 -7.59 -2.81
CA ASP A 96 6.42 -7.66 -3.82
C ASP A 96 6.77 -6.28 -4.37
N ALA A 97 5.75 -5.50 -4.72
CA ALA A 97 5.92 -4.14 -5.22
C ALA A 97 6.63 -3.24 -4.20
N LEU A 98 6.22 -3.28 -2.93
CA LEU A 98 6.88 -2.53 -1.86
C LEU A 98 8.33 -2.99 -1.62
N HIS A 99 8.61 -4.30 -1.71
CA HIS A 99 9.97 -4.82 -1.56
C HIS A 99 10.90 -4.25 -2.65
N LEU A 100 10.46 -4.32 -3.90
CA LEU A 100 11.23 -3.84 -5.05
C LEU A 100 11.44 -2.32 -4.97
N THR A 101 10.37 -1.53 -4.74
CA THR A 101 10.49 -0.06 -4.68
C THR A 101 11.31 0.41 -3.48
N SER A 102 11.28 -0.31 -2.36
CA SER A 102 12.10 0.00 -1.19
C SER A 102 13.57 -0.38 -1.37
N SER A 103 13.89 -1.20 -2.37
CA SER A 103 15.26 -1.63 -2.70
C SER A 103 15.93 -0.79 -3.79
N ASN A 104 15.30 0.31 -4.23
CA ASN A 104 15.75 1.16 -5.33
C ASN A 104 17.09 1.87 -5.10
N LEU A 105 17.51 2.03 -3.84
CA LEU A 105 18.81 2.59 -3.47
C LEU A 105 19.87 1.52 -3.17
N LEU A 106 19.52 0.24 -3.30
CA LEU A 106 20.42 -0.90 -3.09
C LEU A 106 20.99 -1.36 -4.44
N THR A 107 22.01 -2.21 -4.39
CA THR A 107 22.62 -2.79 -5.60
C THR A 107 21.74 -3.83 -6.29
N GLY A 108 20.69 -4.32 -5.62
CA GLY A 108 19.71 -5.25 -6.18
C GLY A 108 18.84 -5.91 -5.11
N PHE A 109 17.93 -6.76 -5.56
CA PHE A 109 17.02 -7.55 -4.74
C PHE A 109 17.19 -9.05 -5.06
N ALA A 110 17.44 -9.88 -4.05
CA ALA A 110 17.60 -11.33 -4.24
C ALA A 110 16.35 -12.09 -3.77
N THR A 111 15.90 -13.09 -4.53
CA THR A 111 14.71 -13.88 -4.19
C THR A 111 14.77 -15.29 -4.73
N PHE A 112 14.05 -16.22 -4.10
CA PHE A 112 13.73 -17.55 -4.66
C PHE A 112 12.37 -17.54 -5.40
N ASP A 113 11.60 -16.44 -5.31
CA ASP A 113 10.30 -16.31 -5.95
C ASP A 113 10.45 -16.02 -7.45
N ARG A 114 10.26 -17.08 -8.26
CA ARG A 114 10.28 -16.99 -9.73
C ARG A 114 9.21 -16.06 -10.28
N ARG A 115 8.03 -16.00 -9.68
CA ARG A 115 6.92 -15.16 -10.16
C ARG A 115 7.22 -13.68 -9.93
N LEU A 116 7.75 -13.35 -8.75
CA LEU A 116 8.24 -12.00 -8.44
C LEU A 116 9.33 -11.58 -9.43
N ALA A 117 10.37 -12.40 -9.60
CA ALA A 117 11.48 -12.10 -10.51
C ALA A 117 11.02 -11.88 -11.96
N GLN A 118 10.10 -12.71 -12.46
CA GLN A 118 9.51 -12.54 -13.80
C GLN A 118 8.73 -11.23 -13.94
N LYS A 119 7.89 -10.89 -12.95
CA LYS A 119 7.16 -9.62 -12.95
C LYS A 119 8.08 -8.41 -12.82
N ALA A 120 9.16 -8.51 -12.07
CA ALA A 120 10.12 -7.43 -11.93
C ALA A 120 10.75 -7.07 -13.28
N VAL A 121 11.21 -8.08 -14.04
CA VAL A 121 11.74 -7.88 -15.41
C VAL A 121 10.70 -7.23 -16.33
N GLN A 122 9.42 -7.57 -16.18
CA GLN A 122 8.35 -7.05 -17.03
C GLN A 122 7.93 -5.62 -16.67
N LEU A 123 7.82 -5.31 -15.37
CA LEU A 123 7.14 -4.10 -14.88
C LEU A 123 8.10 -3.04 -14.32
N ILE A 124 9.32 -3.43 -13.92
CA ILE A 124 10.34 -2.54 -13.35
C ILE A 124 11.75 -3.02 -13.77
N PRO A 125 12.06 -3.06 -15.08
CA PRO A 125 13.29 -3.65 -15.62
C PRO A 125 14.59 -2.98 -15.14
N GLU A 126 14.50 -1.74 -14.64
CA GLU A 126 15.62 -1.00 -14.07
C GLU A 126 16.03 -1.48 -12.67
N GLN A 127 15.15 -2.19 -11.94
CA GLN A 127 15.45 -2.72 -10.62
C GLN A 127 16.20 -4.05 -10.76
N PRO A 128 17.47 -4.16 -10.34
CA PRO A 128 18.21 -5.43 -10.46
C PRO A 128 17.60 -6.49 -9.54
N VAL A 129 17.18 -7.62 -10.11
CA VAL A 129 16.66 -8.77 -9.37
C VAL A 129 17.47 -10.03 -9.68
N THR A 130 18.01 -10.66 -8.63
CA THR A 130 18.74 -11.92 -8.70
C THR A 130 17.85 -13.06 -8.22
N LEU A 131 17.49 -13.97 -9.12
CA LEU A 131 16.79 -15.21 -8.78
C LEU A 131 17.83 -16.27 -8.37
N LEU A 132 17.71 -16.76 -7.14
CA LEU A 132 18.53 -17.86 -6.59
C LEU A 132 17.84 -19.23 -6.72
#